data_AF-A0A060CRV5-F1
#
_entry.id   AF-A0A060CRV5-F1
#
_cell.length_a   1.000
_cell.length_b   1.000
_cell.length_c   1.000
_cell.angle_alpha   90.00
_cell.angle_beta   90.00
_cell.angle_gamma   90.00
#
_symmetry.space_group_name_H-M   'P 1'
#
loop_
_entity.id
_entity.type
_entity.pdbx_description
1 polymer ?
#
loop_
_entity_poly.entity_id
_entity_poly.type
_entity_poly.pdbx_seq_one_letter_code
_entity_poly.pdbx_strand_id
1 'polypeptide(L)'
;EFHRDSFYKKTIPEQFTSDIEIDIKVYQPGCYSYYASFTGDDGKLETTRRFYFVVPPSLYIGDTFLPLNSIAMESVVSKWLGPREKWDLVFKDVKRKGYNMVHFTPLQQRGESNSPYSIYDQTEFDKDLFKDEEMLSPSSPTYTRTMDCCLLLI
;
A
#
# COMPACT_ATOMS: atom_id res chain seq x y z
N GLU A 1 5.89 -14.36 9.93
CA GLU A 1 4.96 -13.36 9.40
C GLU A 1 4.80 -12.23 10.42
N PHE A 2 4.45 -11.02 10.01
CA PHE A 2 4.25 -9.91 10.94
C PHE A 2 2.89 -10.00 11.61
N HIS A 3 2.87 -10.02 12.95
CA HIS A 3 1.64 -9.94 13.74
C HIS A 3 1.74 -8.73 14.67
N ARG A 4 0.81 -7.78 14.53
CA ARG A 4 0.84 -6.47 15.21
C ARG A 4 0.96 -6.58 16.74
N ASP A 5 0.33 -7.59 17.33
CA ASP A 5 0.28 -7.78 18.79
C ASP A 5 1.34 -8.75 19.32
N SER A 6 2.17 -9.32 18.43
CA SER A 6 3.27 -10.21 18.81
C SER A 6 4.57 -9.42 18.94
N PHE A 7 5.13 -9.41 20.15
CA PHE A 7 6.37 -8.71 20.47
C PHE A 7 7.51 -9.69 20.72
N TYR A 8 8.72 -9.29 20.32
CA TYR A 8 9.93 -10.08 20.52
C TYR A 8 10.83 -9.39 21.54
N LYS A 9 11.23 -10.13 22.57
CA LYS A 9 12.07 -9.61 23.64
C LYS A 9 13.52 -9.45 23.17
N LYS A 10 14.10 -8.29 23.43
CA LYS A 10 15.55 -8.06 23.42
C LYS A 10 15.98 -7.58 24.79
N THR A 11 16.97 -8.24 25.37
CA THR A 11 17.51 -7.87 26.68
C THR A 11 18.52 -6.75 26.51
N ILE A 12 18.39 -5.71 27.32
CA ILE A 12 19.34 -4.60 27.41
C ILE A 12 20.40 -5.01 28.43
N PRO A 13 21.70 -5.09 28.07
CA PRO A 13 22.76 -5.38 29.04
C PRO A 13 22.85 -4.27 30.08
N GLU A 14 23.25 -4.60 31.31
CA GLU A 14 23.49 -3.60 32.34
C GLU A 14 24.89 -3.00 32.14
N GLN A 15 24.95 -1.75 31.69
CA GLN A 15 26.20 -1.03 31.45
C GLN A 15 26.07 0.43 31.88
N PHE A 16 27.04 0.92 32.66
CA PHE A 16 27.02 2.27 33.25
C PHE A 16 27.94 3.28 32.55
N THR A 17 28.86 2.79 31.72
CA THR A 17 29.99 3.58 31.23
C THR A 17 29.86 4.01 29.77
N SER A 18 28.94 3.42 29.02
CA SER A 18 28.73 3.71 27.61
C SER A 18 27.27 3.51 27.25
N ASP A 19 26.87 4.16 26.16
CA ASP A 19 25.55 3.95 25.56
C ASP A 19 25.39 2.51 25.04
N ILE A 20 24.14 2.07 24.97
CA ILE A 20 23.76 0.75 24.47
C ILE A 20 22.96 0.92 23.19
N GLU A 21 23.42 0.26 22.13
CA GLU A 21 22.74 0.23 20.84
C GLU A 21 22.08 -1.13 20.62
N ILE A 22 20.85 -1.11 20.11
CA ILE A 22 20.07 -2.33 19.84
C ILE A 22 19.56 -2.29 18.40
N ASP A 23 20.10 -3.18 17.57
CA ASP A 23 19.69 -3.29 16.18
C ASP A 23 18.31 -3.92 16.04
N ILE A 24 17.40 -3.28 15.32
CA ILE A 24 16.11 -3.86 14.93
C ILE A 24 16.14 -4.11 13.42
N LYS A 25 16.29 -5.37 13.03
CA LYS A 25 16.29 -5.76 11.61
C LYS A 25 14.86 -5.81 11.09
N VAL A 26 14.58 -5.02 10.06
CA VAL A 26 13.28 -4.99 9.37
C VAL A 26 13.46 -5.47 7.95
N TYR A 27 12.68 -6.47 7.55
CA TYR A 27 12.83 -7.15 6.26
C TYR A 27 11.72 -6.79 5.27
N GLN A 28 10.66 -6.12 5.72
CA GLN A 28 9.50 -5.78 4.90
C GLN A 28 9.06 -4.34 5.21
N PRO A 29 8.49 -3.61 4.25
CA PRO A 29 7.80 -2.35 4.52
C PRO A 29 6.62 -2.55 5.47
N GLY A 30 6.33 -1.55 6.30
CA GLY A 30 5.23 -1.64 7.25
C GLY A 30 5.30 -0.62 8.38
N CYS A 31 4.36 -0.77 9.31
CA CYS A 31 4.31 0.04 10.53
C CYS A 31 4.69 -0.84 11.73
N TYR A 32 5.77 -0.48 12.41
CA TYR A 32 6.35 -1.22 13.51
C TYR A 32 6.27 -0.43 14.80
N SER A 33 6.33 -1.12 15.94
CA SER A 33 6.37 -0.46 17.24
C SER A 33 7.29 -1.17 18.21
N TYR A 34 7.82 -0.40 19.17
CA TYR A 34 8.63 -0.92 20.26
C TYR A 34 8.28 -0.18 21.57
N TYR A 35 8.58 -0.82 22.68
CA TYR A 35 8.51 -0.24 24.03
C TYR A 35 9.59 -0.87 24.89
N ALA A 36 9.98 -0.19 25.96
CA ALA A 36 10.90 -0.74 26.95
C ALA A 36 10.12 -1.19 28.19
N SER A 37 10.54 -2.32 28.76
CA SER A 37 10.09 -2.77 30.08
C SER A 37 11.27 -2.71 31.05
N PHE A 38 11.07 -2.14 32.22
CA PHE A 38 12.12 -1.97 33.23
C PHE A 38 11.52 -2.12 34.63
N THR A 39 12.38 -2.36 35.62
CA THR A 39 11.95 -2.42 37.03
C THR A 39 11.98 -1.01 37.60
N GLY A 40 10.82 -0.53 38.08
CA GLY A 40 10.72 0.77 38.76
C GLY A 40 11.33 0.75 40.17
N ASP A 41 11.42 1.93 40.79
CA ASP A 41 11.99 2.10 42.13
C ASP A 41 11.23 1.31 43.21
N ASP A 42 9.95 1.01 42.96
CA ASP A 42 9.10 0.20 43.85
C ASP A 42 9.25 -1.33 43.62
N GLY A 43 10.18 -1.73 42.76
CA GLY A 43 10.43 -3.12 42.40
C GLY A 43 9.40 -3.72 41.44
N LYS A 44 8.42 -2.95 40.94
CA LYS A 44 7.43 -3.44 39.98
C LYS A 44 7.93 -3.31 38.54
N LEU A 45 7.45 -4.21 37.69
CA LEU A 45 7.70 -4.13 36.26
C LEU A 45 6.84 -3.00 35.66
N GLU A 46 7.51 -2.01 35.10
CA GLU A 46 6.91 -0.91 34.37
C GLU A 46 7.19 -1.03 32.87
N THR A 47 6.37 -0.36 32.07
CA THR A 47 6.54 -0.28 30.62
C THR A 47 6.39 1.14 30.15
N THR A 48 7.21 1.54 29.18
CA THR A 48 7.03 2.81 28.49
C THR A 48 5.77 2.77 27.62
N ARG A 49 5.36 3.94 27.12
CA ARG A 49 4.46 3.99 25.96
C ARG A 49 5.07 3.26 24.76
N ARG A 50 4.22 2.87 23.81
CA ARG A 50 4.66 2.36 22.51
C ARG A 50 5.15 3.52 21.64
N PHE A 51 6.30 3.31 21.02
CA PHE A 51 6.86 4.18 20.00
C PHE A 51 6.70 3.49 18.65
N TYR A 52 6.26 4.24 17.64
CA TYR A 52 5.96 3.70 16.31
C TYR A 52 6.92 4.28 15.29
N PHE A 53 7.29 3.47 14.30
CA PHE A 53 8.05 3.92 13.15
C PHE A 53 7.55 3.20 11.89
N VAL A 54 7.69 3.88 10.75
CA VAL A 54 7.20 3.38 9.46
C VAL A 54 8.39 3.12 8.55
N VAL A 55 8.42 1.93 7.96
CA VAL A 55 9.34 1.60 6.88
C VAL A 55 8.56 1.72 5.56
N PRO A 56 8.87 2.72 4.72
CA PRO A 56 8.14 2.95 3.49
C PRO A 56 8.37 1.82 2.46
N PRO A 57 7.41 1.57 1.56
CA PRO A 57 7.61 0.64 0.46
C PRO A 57 8.59 1.21 -0.56
N SER A 58 9.31 0.32 -1.23
CA SER A 58 10.10 0.66 -2.42
C SER A 58 9.23 0.42 -3.65
N LEU A 59 9.01 1.45 -4.45
CA LEU A 59 8.20 1.38 -5.67
C LEU A 59 9.10 1.24 -6.89
N TYR A 60 8.63 0.48 -7.87
CA TYR A 60 9.34 0.24 -9.13
C TYR A 60 8.35 0.29 -10.30
N ILE A 61 8.80 0.82 -11.43
CA ILE A 61 8.10 0.72 -12.73
C ILE A 61 9.03 -0.08 -13.65
N GLY A 62 8.66 -1.33 -13.94
CA GLY A 62 9.61 -2.31 -14.48
C GLY A 62 10.83 -2.45 -13.54
N ASP A 63 12.03 -2.32 -14.09
CA ASP A 63 13.28 -2.38 -13.32
C ASP A 63 13.74 -1.01 -12.77
N THR A 64 12.95 0.05 -12.97
CA THR A 64 13.33 1.41 -12.55
C THR A 64 12.77 1.72 -11.17
N PHE A 65 13.66 2.02 -10.21
CA PHE A 65 13.27 2.50 -8.89
C PHE A 65 12.55 3.85 -8.99
N LEU A 66 11.39 3.96 -8.37
CA LEU A 66 10.60 5.17 -8.28
C LEU A 66 10.68 5.74 -6.84
N PRO A 67 11.44 6.81 -6.61
CA PRO A 67 11.44 7.50 -5.34
C PRO A 67 10.03 8.01 -4.99
N LEU A 68 9.63 7.88 -3.71
CA LEU A 68 8.31 8.34 -3.27
C LEU A 68 8.08 9.85 -3.51
N ASN A 69 9.14 10.65 -3.43
CA ASN A 69 9.09 12.09 -3.70
C ASN A 69 8.99 12.44 -5.20
N SER A 70 9.11 11.44 -6.07
CA SER A 70 9.00 11.59 -7.53
C SER A 70 7.68 11.05 -8.07
N ILE A 71 6.73 10.70 -7.19
CA ILE A 71 5.39 10.27 -7.59
C ILE A 71 4.62 11.46 -8.14
N ALA A 72 4.14 11.32 -9.37
CA ALA A 72 3.15 12.20 -9.99
C ALA A 72 1.92 11.34 -10.29
N MET A 73 0.87 11.54 -9.51
CA MET A 73 -0.35 10.73 -9.53
C MET A 73 -1.52 11.47 -10.18
N GLU A 74 -2.18 10.84 -11.16
CA GLU A 74 -3.45 11.31 -11.70
C GLU A 74 -4.59 10.50 -11.11
N SER A 75 -5.58 11.17 -10.53
CA SER A 75 -6.81 10.51 -10.07
C SER A 75 -7.85 10.45 -11.19
N VAL A 76 -8.36 9.25 -11.47
CA VAL A 76 -9.36 9.01 -12.50
C VAL A 76 -10.64 8.41 -11.91
N VAL A 77 -11.77 8.96 -12.31
CA VAL A 77 -13.10 8.46 -11.90
C VAL A 77 -13.55 7.39 -12.88
N SER A 78 -13.62 6.14 -12.43
CA SER A 78 -13.91 4.97 -13.25
C SER A 78 -15.21 5.09 -14.05
N LYS A 79 -16.24 5.68 -13.45
CA LYS A 79 -17.55 5.96 -14.07
C LYS A 79 -17.46 6.86 -15.32
N TRP A 80 -16.49 7.77 -15.39
CA TRP A 80 -16.37 8.77 -16.46
C TRP A 80 -15.28 8.46 -17.49
N LEU A 81 -14.49 7.41 -17.26
CA LEU A 81 -13.52 6.91 -18.24
C LEU A 81 -14.21 6.29 -19.48
N GLY A 82 -15.52 6.07 -19.39
CA GLY A 82 -16.27 5.38 -20.43
C GLY A 82 -15.99 3.89 -20.44
N PRO A 83 -16.39 3.19 -21.51
CA PRO A 83 -16.22 1.74 -21.61
C PRO A 83 -14.72 1.38 -21.65
N ARG A 84 -14.37 0.20 -21.14
CA ARG A 84 -12.98 -0.22 -20.85
C ARG A 84 -12.05 -0.14 -22.05
N GLU A 85 -12.57 -0.32 -23.27
CA GLU A 85 -11.82 -0.26 -24.52
C GLU A 85 -11.25 1.14 -24.80
N LYS A 86 -11.81 2.19 -24.19
CA LYS A 86 -11.34 3.58 -24.34
C LYS A 86 -10.30 3.99 -23.31
N TRP A 87 -10.07 3.19 -22.25
CA TRP A 87 -9.17 3.58 -21.16
C TRP A 87 -7.73 3.77 -21.63
N ASP A 88 -7.29 2.99 -22.62
CA ASP A 88 -5.95 3.11 -23.20
C ASP A 88 -5.69 4.51 -23.80
N LEU A 89 -6.73 5.21 -24.28
CA LEU A 89 -6.61 6.59 -24.76
C LEU A 89 -6.32 7.54 -23.61
N VAL A 90 -7.03 7.37 -22.48
CA VAL A 90 -6.81 8.18 -21.28
C VAL A 90 -5.43 7.90 -20.71
N PHE A 91 -4.99 6.63 -20.63
CA PHE A 91 -3.65 6.30 -20.15
C PHE A 91 -2.54 6.84 -21.04
N LYS A 92 -2.74 6.90 -22.36
CA LYS A 92 -1.81 7.60 -23.28
C LYS A 92 -1.71 9.08 -22.94
N ASP A 93 -2.83 9.73 -22.64
CA ASP A 93 -2.84 11.14 -22.25
C ASP A 93 -2.17 11.39 -20.90
N VAL A 94 -2.42 10.52 -19.91
CA VAL A 94 -1.78 10.57 -18.59
C VAL A 94 -0.26 10.40 -18.71
N LYS A 95 0.18 9.40 -19.48
CA LYS A 95 1.61 9.18 -19.77
C LYS A 95 2.23 10.38 -20.49
N ARG A 96 1.54 10.95 -21.49
CA ARG A 96 2.01 12.12 -22.23
C ARG A 96 2.21 13.35 -21.34
N LYS A 97 1.36 13.51 -20.32
CA LYS A 97 1.48 14.59 -19.32
C LYS A 97 2.62 14.35 -18.31
N GLY A 98 3.24 13.16 -18.30
CA GLY A 98 4.36 12.83 -17.42
C GLY A 98 3.99 12.25 -16.05
N TYR A 99 2.73 11.84 -15.86
CA TYR A 99 2.34 11.11 -14.64
C TYR A 99 2.89 9.68 -14.67
N ASN A 100 3.24 9.16 -13.49
CA ASN A 100 3.84 7.83 -13.32
C ASN A 100 3.02 6.91 -12.41
N MET A 101 1.90 7.41 -11.87
CA MET A 101 0.95 6.64 -11.08
C MET A 101 -0.48 7.03 -11.44
N VAL A 102 -1.37 6.03 -11.52
CA VAL A 102 -2.80 6.27 -11.72
C VAL A 102 -3.54 5.79 -10.48
N HIS A 103 -4.34 6.67 -9.92
CA HIS A 103 -5.23 6.37 -8.81
C HIS A 103 -6.67 6.26 -9.32
N PHE A 104 -7.28 5.09 -9.10
CA PHE A 104 -8.67 4.87 -9.50
C PHE A 104 -9.59 5.07 -8.29
N THR A 105 -10.72 5.74 -8.52
CA THR A 105 -11.88 5.51 -7.64
C THR A 105 -12.27 4.03 -7.67
N PRO A 106 -12.93 3.50 -6.63
CA PRO A 106 -13.26 2.07 -6.56
C PRO A 106 -13.84 1.53 -7.87
N LEU A 107 -13.30 0.39 -8.30
CA LEU A 107 -13.63 -0.30 -9.56
C LEU A 107 -14.65 -1.42 -9.37
N GLN A 108 -15.07 -1.63 -8.14
CA GLN A 108 -16.02 -2.64 -7.71
C GLN A 108 -17.45 -2.30 -8.15
N GLN A 109 -18.34 -3.30 -8.05
CA GLN A 109 -19.74 -3.11 -8.37
C GLN A 109 -20.35 -1.96 -7.55
N ARG A 110 -20.97 -0.99 -8.22
CA ARG A 110 -21.63 0.15 -7.57
C ARG A 110 -23.00 -0.24 -7.02
N GLY A 111 -23.35 0.37 -5.90
CA GLY A 111 -24.63 0.25 -5.22
C GLY A 111 -25.68 1.20 -5.78
N GLU A 112 -26.82 1.26 -5.08
CA GLU A 112 -28.06 1.91 -5.54
C GLU A 112 -27.90 3.39 -5.91
N SER A 113 -27.10 4.13 -5.14
CA SER A 113 -26.85 5.56 -5.40
C SER A 113 -26.01 5.84 -6.66
N ASN A 114 -25.41 4.79 -7.26
CA ASN A 114 -24.50 4.85 -8.39
C ASN A 114 -23.29 5.80 -8.16
N SER A 115 -22.94 6.00 -6.88
CA SER A 115 -21.69 6.62 -6.43
C SER A 115 -20.56 5.60 -6.48
N PRO A 116 -19.36 5.93 -6.98
CA PRO A 116 -18.20 5.02 -6.94
C PRO A 116 -17.82 4.56 -5.54
N TYR A 117 -18.17 5.33 -4.50
CA TYR A 117 -17.89 4.97 -3.11
C TYR A 117 -19.02 4.17 -2.45
N SER A 118 -20.18 4.04 -3.11
CA SER A 118 -21.25 3.15 -2.67
C SER A 118 -20.98 1.80 -3.32
N ILE A 119 -20.21 0.95 -2.66
CA ILE A 119 -19.83 -0.37 -3.18
C ILE A 119 -20.92 -1.37 -2.80
N TYR A 120 -21.44 -2.10 -3.79
CA TYR A 120 -22.41 -3.18 -3.60
C TYR A 120 -21.71 -4.45 -3.11
N ASP A 121 -20.64 -4.86 -3.81
CA ASP A 121 -19.80 -6.01 -3.46
C ASP A 121 -18.32 -5.60 -3.59
N GLN A 122 -17.54 -5.76 -2.51
CA GLN A 122 -16.12 -5.38 -2.48
C GLN A 122 -15.21 -6.40 -3.15
N THR A 123 -15.69 -7.63 -3.32
CA THR A 123 -14.93 -8.77 -3.85
C THR A 123 -15.08 -8.91 -5.35
N GLU A 124 -16.11 -8.30 -5.95
CA GLU A 124 -16.38 -8.34 -7.37
C GLU A 124 -16.13 -6.98 -8.03
N PHE A 125 -15.45 -6.99 -9.18
CA PHE A 125 -15.35 -5.82 -10.05
C PHE A 125 -16.69 -5.50 -10.72
N ASP A 126 -16.88 -4.24 -11.13
CA ASP A 126 -18.06 -3.84 -11.87
C ASP A 126 -18.16 -4.60 -13.21
N LYS A 127 -19.19 -5.45 -13.33
CA LYS A 127 -19.46 -6.30 -14.51
C LYS A 127 -19.72 -5.48 -15.77
N ASP A 128 -20.17 -4.23 -15.65
CA ASP A 128 -20.34 -3.34 -16.80
C ASP A 128 -19.00 -2.89 -17.38
N LEU A 129 -17.97 -2.78 -16.52
CA LEU A 129 -16.59 -2.39 -16.88
C LEU A 129 -15.71 -3.59 -17.22
N PHE A 130 -15.90 -4.72 -16.52
CA PHE A 130 -15.09 -5.93 -16.64
C PHE A 130 -16.00 -7.12 -16.97
N LYS A 131 -16.23 -7.33 -18.27
CA LYS A 131 -17.21 -8.31 -18.78
C LYS A 131 -16.68 -9.74 -18.92
N ASP A 132 -15.36 -9.90 -19.04
CA ASP A 132 -14.73 -11.20 -19.28
C ASP A 132 -13.94 -11.67 -18.05
N GLU A 133 -14.23 -12.88 -17.56
CA GLU A 133 -13.46 -13.53 -16.48
C GLU A 133 -11.98 -13.71 -16.85
N GLU A 134 -11.67 -13.85 -18.14
CA GLU A 134 -10.30 -13.95 -18.66
C GLU A 134 -9.49 -12.67 -18.35
N MET A 135 -10.13 -11.49 -18.33
CA MET A 135 -9.51 -10.19 -18.01
C MET A 135 -9.19 -10.02 -16.53
N LEU A 136 -9.78 -10.84 -15.66
CA LEU A 136 -9.55 -10.87 -14.21
C LEU A 136 -8.46 -11.89 -13.82
N SER A 137 -7.97 -12.69 -14.78
CA SER A 137 -6.89 -13.65 -14.55
C SER A 137 -5.51 -12.96 -14.56
N PRO A 138 -4.62 -13.26 -13.58
CA PRO A 138 -3.24 -12.74 -13.55
C PRO A 138 -2.40 -13.12 -14.77
N SER A 139 -2.83 -14.13 -15.54
CA SER A 139 -2.17 -14.66 -16.73
C SER A 139 -2.58 -13.96 -18.04
N SER A 140 -3.52 -13.03 -18.02
CA SER A 140 -3.98 -12.37 -19.25
C SER A 140 -2.99 -11.29 -19.75
N PRO A 141 -2.74 -11.20 -21.07
CA PRO A 141 -1.89 -10.15 -21.64
C PRO A 141 -2.46 -8.73 -21.43
N THR A 142 -3.74 -8.62 -21.10
CA THR A 142 -4.43 -7.36 -20.77
C THR A 142 -4.13 -6.90 -19.34
N TYR A 143 -3.93 -7.82 -18.39
CA TYR A 143 -3.47 -7.52 -17.03
C TYR A 143 -2.07 -6.87 -17.05
N THR A 144 -1.17 -7.40 -17.90
CA THR A 144 0.22 -6.92 -18.02
C THR A 144 0.34 -5.57 -18.72
N ARG A 145 -0.53 -5.24 -19.69
CA ARG A 145 -0.44 -3.97 -20.46
C ARG A 145 -0.83 -2.72 -19.69
N THR A 146 -1.59 -2.87 -18.60
CA THR A 146 -2.01 -1.77 -17.73
C THR A 146 -0.94 -1.45 -16.66
N MET A 147 0.15 -2.22 -16.59
CA MET A 147 1.19 -2.14 -15.55
C MET A 147 2.44 -1.33 -15.92
N ASP A 148 2.46 -0.63 -17.07
CA ASP A 148 3.49 0.39 -17.34
C ASP A 148 3.36 1.64 -16.45
N CYS A 149 2.27 1.74 -15.68
CA CYS A 149 2.10 2.70 -14.59
C CYS A 149 1.82 1.94 -13.30
N CYS A 150 2.41 2.39 -12.19
CA CYS A 150 2.10 1.83 -10.88
C CYS A 150 0.61 2.08 -10.60
N LEU A 151 -0.16 1.02 -10.38
CA LEU A 151 -1.60 1.09 -10.16
C LEU A 151 -1.86 1.08 -8.66
N LEU A 152 -2.55 2.11 -8.14
CA LEU A 152 -3.02 2.12 -6.76
C LEU A 152 -4.55 2.07 -6.75
N LEU A 153 -5.09 0.97 -6.24
CA LEU A 153 -6.51 0.80 -5.90
C LEU A 153 -6.63 1.05 -4.40
N ILE A 154 -7.55 1.93 -4.00
CA ILE A 154 -7.94 2.13 -2.60
C ILE A 154 -9.27 1.41 -2.36
#